data_AF-A0A0A8EBE3-F1
#
_entry.id   AF-A0A0A8EBE3-F1
#
_cell.length_a   1.000
_cell.length_b   1.000
_cell.length_c   1.000
_cell.angle_alpha   90.00
_cell.angle_beta   90.00
_cell.angle_gamma   90.00
#
_symmetry.space_group_name_H-M   'P 1'
#
loop_
_entity.id
_entity.type
_entity.pdbx_description
1 polymer ?
#
loop_
_entity_poly.entity_id
_entity_poly.type
_entity_poly.pdbx_seq_one_letter_code
_entity_poly.pdbx_strand_id
1 'polypeptide(L)'
;MARDDDRAHGTVAEGFEGVREAFAKVLGEARVSPEAQLVVQVGGRRVVDLWGGPGTAPDRLTSLYSITKGAAHLVVALLVQDGVLDLDREVASYWPEFGAEGKDRLTLRELLAHRSGVVGVDGGFSTAELADDRLMAERLAGQRPFWEPGTAYGYHAFVIGALTGEVVRRVTGRSIQEIYEERTCSAWASRRWTAAIPSSARTPSGTAEQRARSVSRTRTAAWRTRTRAAASASLRGPRRAPRTTGWRRPRCGRPPGIAEVSGVRSLVTTGDPGGTPCSCGTHKGVA
;
A
#
# COMPACT_ATOMS: atom_id res chain seq x y z
N MET A 1 -4.29 8.10 -38.68
CA MET A 1 -3.81 6.71 -38.60
C MET A 1 -3.27 6.53 -37.20
N ALA A 2 -3.83 5.63 -36.39
CA ALA A 2 -3.35 5.39 -35.02
C ALA A 2 -1.91 4.84 -35.08
N ARG A 3 -1.04 5.26 -34.17
CA ARG A 3 0.32 4.70 -34.07
C ARG A 3 0.22 3.28 -33.51
N ASP A 4 1.19 2.42 -33.80
CA ASP A 4 1.21 1.05 -33.25
C ASP A 4 1.22 1.07 -31.70
N ASP A 5 1.83 2.11 -31.11
CA ASP A 5 1.82 2.38 -29.66
C ASP A 5 0.42 2.63 -29.08
N ASP A 6 -0.56 3.00 -29.89
CA ASP A 6 -1.95 3.27 -29.48
C ASP A 6 -2.81 1.99 -29.51
N ARG A 7 -2.23 0.85 -29.93
CA ARG A 7 -2.96 -0.41 -30.11
C ARG A 7 -2.94 -1.28 -28.84
N ALA A 8 -4.11 -1.83 -28.50
CA ALA A 8 -4.25 -2.83 -27.47
C ALA A 8 -3.94 -4.25 -28.01
N HIS A 9 -2.87 -4.87 -27.51
CA HIS A 9 -2.46 -6.24 -27.82
C HIS A 9 -2.96 -7.23 -26.74
N GLY A 10 -2.91 -8.53 -27.03
CA GLY A 10 -3.28 -9.60 -26.08
C GLY A 10 -4.68 -10.17 -26.30
N THR A 11 -5.25 -10.85 -25.30
CA THR A 11 -6.50 -11.64 -25.41
C THR A 11 -7.62 -11.10 -24.52
N VAL A 12 -8.85 -11.31 -24.97
CA VAL A 12 -10.09 -11.01 -24.24
C VAL A 12 -11.06 -12.14 -24.52
N ALA A 13 -11.73 -12.64 -23.49
CA ALA A 13 -12.77 -13.65 -23.59
C ALA A 13 -14.09 -13.04 -24.11
N GLU A 14 -14.94 -13.89 -24.69
CA GLU A 14 -16.26 -13.50 -25.17
C GLU A 14 -17.07 -12.77 -24.08
N GLY A 15 -17.67 -11.64 -24.43
CA GLY A 15 -18.46 -10.79 -23.53
C GLY A 15 -17.65 -9.75 -22.75
N PHE A 16 -16.32 -9.72 -22.90
CA PHE A 16 -15.44 -8.73 -22.26
C PHE A 16 -14.81 -7.73 -23.27
N GLU A 17 -15.26 -7.71 -24.52
CA GLU A 17 -14.68 -6.91 -25.61
C GLU A 17 -14.62 -5.41 -25.28
N GLY A 18 -15.62 -4.89 -24.58
CA GLY A 18 -15.65 -3.50 -24.12
C GLY A 18 -14.47 -3.12 -23.23
N VAL A 19 -13.82 -4.08 -22.54
CA VAL A 19 -12.58 -3.83 -21.79
C VAL A 19 -11.42 -3.51 -22.72
N ARG A 20 -11.30 -4.19 -23.87
CA ARG A 20 -10.27 -3.87 -24.87
C ARG A 20 -10.49 -2.48 -25.45
N GLU A 21 -11.72 -2.14 -25.77
CA GLU A 21 -12.07 -0.82 -26.33
C GLU A 21 -11.72 0.29 -25.33
N ALA A 22 -12.09 0.12 -24.06
CA ALA A 22 -11.73 1.06 -23.00
C ALA A 22 -10.21 1.15 -22.81
N PHE A 23 -9.50 0.03 -22.84
CA PHE A 23 -8.04 0.00 -22.71
C PHE A 23 -7.36 0.72 -23.89
N ALA A 24 -7.77 0.44 -25.13
CA ALA A 24 -7.26 1.12 -26.32
C ALA A 24 -7.54 2.63 -26.30
N LYS A 25 -8.71 3.03 -25.80
CA LYS A 25 -9.06 4.45 -25.61
C LYS A 25 -8.09 5.12 -24.63
N VAL A 26 -7.77 4.47 -23.51
CA VAL A 26 -6.79 4.99 -22.54
C VAL A 26 -5.40 5.13 -23.16
N LEU A 27 -4.97 4.18 -24.00
CA LEU A 27 -3.69 4.28 -24.72
C LEU A 27 -3.67 5.49 -25.67
N GLY A 28 -4.73 5.67 -26.46
CA GLY A 28 -4.79 6.69 -27.52
C GLY A 28 -5.12 8.11 -27.05
N GLU A 29 -5.83 8.28 -25.92
CA GLU A 29 -6.22 9.61 -25.40
C GLU A 29 -5.23 10.20 -24.39
N ALA A 30 -4.27 9.40 -23.92
CA ALA A 30 -3.31 9.85 -22.93
C ALA A 30 -2.34 10.90 -23.51
N ARG A 31 -2.14 12.00 -22.77
CA ARG A 31 -1.18 13.06 -23.14
C ARG A 31 0.26 12.58 -23.26
N VAL A 32 0.58 11.48 -22.60
CA VAL A 32 1.82 10.73 -22.71
C VAL A 32 1.42 9.27 -22.91
N SER A 33 1.79 8.65 -24.02
CA SER A 33 1.44 7.27 -24.33
C SER A 33 1.89 6.35 -23.18
N PRO A 34 0.94 5.73 -22.46
CA PRO A 34 1.27 4.99 -21.25
C PRO A 34 1.73 3.59 -21.64
N GLU A 35 2.85 3.17 -21.05
CA GLU A 35 3.22 1.77 -21.00
C GLU A 35 2.27 1.06 -20.03
N ALA A 36 1.39 0.18 -20.53
CA ALA A 36 0.31 -0.38 -19.74
C ALA A 36 0.13 -1.89 -19.97
N GLN A 37 -0.24 -2.59 -18.90
CA GLN A 37 -0.63 -3.99 -18.88
C GLN A 37 -1.89 -4.12 -18.02
N LEU A 38 -2.83 -4.98 -18.41
CA LEU A 38 -4.08 -5.25 -17.70
C LEU A 38 -4.42 -6.74 -17.75
N VAL A 39 -4.58 -7.34 -16.58
CA VAL A 39 -5.10 -8.70 -16.44
C VAL A 39 -6.36 -8.67 -15.59
N VAL A 40 -7.42 -9.33 -16.06
CA VAL A 40 -8.68 -9.50 -15.31
C VAL A 40 -8.99 -10.98 -15.15
N GLN A 41 -9.37 -11.36 -13.93
CA GLN A 41 -9.69 -12.72 -13.53
C GLN A 41 -11.13 -12.77 -13.01
N VAL A 42 -11.93 -13.73 -13.49
CA VAL A 42 -13.30 -13.99 -13.01
C VAL A 42 -13.42 -15.47 -12.69
N GLY A 43 -13.80 -15.80 -11.44
CA GLY A 43 -13.88 -17.19 -10.99
C GLY A 43 -12.57 -17.96 -11.13
N GLY A 44 -11.42 -17.30 -10.94
CA GLY A 44 -10.09 -17.90 -11.11
C GLY A 44 -9.65 -18.11 -12.57
N ARG A 45 -10.46 -17.70 -13.56
CA ARG A 45 -10.13 -17.77 -14.98
C ARG A 45 -9.73 -16.41 -15.52
N ARG A 46 -8.65 -16.37 -16.30
CA ARG A 46 -8.22 -15.16 -17.00
C ARG A 46 -9.18 -14.87 -18.13
N VAL A 47 -9.85 -13.72 -18.06
CA VAL A 47 -10.80 -13.26 -19.09
C VAL A 47 -10.26 -12.09 -19.90
N VAL A 48 -9.26 -11.37 -19.37
CA VAL A 48 -8.56 -10.29 -20.07
C VAL A 48 -7.06 -10.42 -19.78
N ASP A 49 -6.25 -10.28 -20.82
CA ASP A 49 -4.78 -10.21 -20.77
C ASP A 49 -4.31 -9.25 -21.85
N LEU A 50 -4.16 -7.98 -21.51
CA LEU A 50 -3.89 -6.89 -22.45
C LEU A 50 -2.59 -6.18 -22.11
N TRP A 51 -1.94 -5.67 -23.16
CA TRP A 51 -0.81 -4.76 -23.03
C TRP A 51 -0.76 -3.77 -24.19
N GLY A 52 -0.07 -2.65 -24.01
CA GLY A 52 0.14 -1.64 -25.06
C GLY A 52 0.99 -0.46 -24.58
N GLY A 53 1.32 0.43 -25.52
CA GLY A 53 2.21 1.56 -25.30
C GLY A 53 3.69 1.29 -25.62
N PRO A 54 4.50 2.35 -25.74
CA PRO A 54 5.84 2.29 -26.32
C PRO A 54 6.77 1.29 -25.62
N GLY A 55 7.30 0.33 -26.37
CA GLY A 55 8.24 -0.68 -25.85
C GLY A 55 7.65 -1.61 -24.78
N THR A 56 6.33 -1.63 -24.59
CA THR A 56 5.68 -2.56 -23.67
C THR A 56 5.59 -3.95 -24.29
N ALA A 57 5.69 -4.98 -23.46
CA ALA A 57 5.58 -6.38 -23.85
C ALA A 57 4.78 -7.12 -22.76
N PRO A 58 4.17 -8.29 -23.04
CA PRO A 58 3.33 -8.99 -22.06
C PRO A 58 4.09 -9.47 -20.81
N ASP A 59 5.42 -9.57 -20.87
CA ASP A 59 6.31 -9.98 -19.79
C ASP A 59 7.20 -8.85 -19.25
N ARG A 60 7.03 -7.62 -19.75
CA ARG A 60 7.75 -6.45 -19.24
C ARG A 60 7.44 -6.25 -17.75
N LEU A 61 8.49 -6.14 -16.95
CA LEU A 61 8.37 -5.83 -15.53
C LEU A 61 8.31 -4.32 -15.30
N THR A 62 7.35 -3.90 -14.47
CA THR A 62 7.14 -2.49 -14.11
C THR A 62 7.18 -2.34 -12.60
N SER A 63 7.73 -1.22 -12.10
CA SER A 63 7.72 -0.93 -10.67
C SER A 63 6.29 -0.71 -10.18
N LEU A 64 5.86 -1.53 -9.21
CA LEU A 64 4.51 -1.50 -8.66
C LEU A 64 4.33 -0.53 -7.48
N TYR A 65 5.41 0.15 -7.07
CA TYR A 65 5.40 1.13 -5.97
C TYR A 65 4.64 0.64 -4.73
N SER A 66 3.56 1.32 -4.35
CA SER A 66 2.82 1.01 -3.12
C SER A 66 1.93 -0.21 -3.22
N ILE A 67 1.66 -0.72 -4.43
CA ILE A 67 0.92 -1.98 -4.61
C ILE A 67 1.68 -3.14 -3.95
N THR A 68 3.01 -3.06 -3.89
CA THR A 68 3.87 -4.04 -3.19
C THR A 68 3.51 -4.24 -1.72
N LYS A 69 2.88 -3.25 -1.06
CA LYS A 69 2.41 -3.39 0.34
C LYS A 69 1.36 -4.49 0.48
N GLY A 70 0.48 -4.67 -0.53
CA GLY A 70 -0.51 -5.74 -0.53
C GLY A 70 0.14 -7.13 -0.52
N ALA A 71 1.17 -7.31 -1.36
CA ALA A 71 1.95 -8.56 -1.38
C ALA A 71 2.68 -8.81 -0.05
N ALA A 72 3.28 -7.78 0.55
CA ALA A 72 3.92 -7.88 1.85
C ALA A 72 2.91 -8.25 2.97
N HIS A 73 1.72 -7.65 2.96
CA HIS A 73 0.68 -7.93 3.95
C HIS A 73 0.00 -9.29 3.72
N LEU A 74 0.01 -9.82 2.50
CA LEU A 74 -0.40 -11.20 2.25
C LEU A 74 0.52 -12.19 2.98
N VAL A 75 1.84 -11.96 2.97
CA VAL A 75 2.78 -12.77 3.78
C VAL A 75 2.43 -12.71 5.25
N VAL A 76 2.15 -11.53 5.78
CA VAL A 76 1.71 -11.38 7.18
C VAL A 76 0.41 -12.14 7.43
N ALA A 77 -0.57 -12.05 6.54
CA ALA A 77 -1.84 -12.77 6.67
C ALA A 77 -1.63 -14.29 6.67
N LEU A 78 -0.72 -14.83 5.84
CA LEU A 78 -0.36 -16.25 5.86
C LEU A 78 0.30 -16.66 7.19
N LEU A 79 1.18 -15.81 7.74
CA LEU A 79 1.80 -16.08 9.04
C LEU A 79 0.80 -15.96 10.21
N VAL A 80 -0.22 -15.12 10.07
CA VAL A 80 -1.34 -15.07 11.02
C VAL A 80 -2.20 -16.33 10.92
N GLN A 81 -2.49 -16.79 9.70
CA GLN A 81 -3.22 -18.03 9.48
C GLN A 81 -2.50 -19.25 10.10
N ASP A 82 -1.18 -19.27 10.05
CA ASP A 82 -0.34 -20.31 10.66
C ASP A 82 -0.21 -20.19 12.19
N GLY A 83 -0.73 -19.12 12.80
CA GLY A 83 -0.58 -18.84 14.23
C GLY A 83 0.83 -18.37 14.64
N VAL A 84 1.70 -18.03 13.68
CA VAL A 84 3.05 -17.49 13.94
C VAL A 84 2.98 -16.03 14.35
N LEU A 85 2.06 -15.27 13.75
CA LEU A 85 1.76 -13.89 14.11
C LEU A 85 0.34 -13.77 14.66
N ASP A 86 0.17 -12.88 15.61
CA ASP A 86 -1.12 -12.45 16.15
C ASP A 86 -1.26 -10.94 15.92
N LEU A 87 -2.38 -10.55 15.31
CA LEU A 87 -2.71 -9.16 14.98
C LEU A 87 -2.92 -8.31 16.22
N ASP A 88 -3.46 -8.89 17.29
CA ASP A 88 -3.80 -8.15 18.51
C ASP A 88 -2.67 -8.18 19.55
N ARG A 89 -1.57 -8.86 19.24
CA ARG A 89 -0.35 -8.84 20.03
C ARG A 89 0.50 -7.61 19.73
N GLU A 90 1.19 -7.12 20.76
CA GLU A 90 2.10 -5.99 20.67
C GLU A 90 3.30 -6.31 19.77
N VAL A 91 3.70 -5.36 18.92
CA VAL A 91 4.89 -5.48 18.06
C VAL A 91 6.14 -5.74 18.90
N ALA A 92 6.22 -5.11 20.07
CA ALA A 92 7.33 -5.26 21.01
C ALA A 92 7.52 -6.69 21.53
N SER A 93 6.49 -7.56 21.44
CA SER A 93 6.62 -8.97 21.79
C SER A 93 7.45 -9.77 20.79
N TYR A 94 7.47 -9.34 19.52
CA TYR A 94 8.29 -9.94 18.45
C TYR A 94 9.61 -9.19 18.27
N TRP A 95 9.59 -7.89 18.53
CA TRP A 95 10.70 -6.98 18.31
C TRP A 95 10.85 -6.02 19.51
N PRO A 96 11.50 -6.45 20.61
CA PRO A 96 11.56 -5.71 21.88
C PRO A 96 12.07 -4.28 21.76
N GLU A 97 13.05 -4.04 20.90
CA GLU A 97 13.67 -2.73 20.67
C GLU A 97 12.67 -1.72 20.08
N PHE A 98 11.64 -2.19 19.37
CA PHE A 98 10.57 -1.33 18.90
C PHE A 98 9.73 -0.76 20.04
N GLY A 99 9.71 -1.36 21.23
CA GLY A 99 8.97 -0.85 22.38
C GLY A 99 9.46 0.49 22.94
N ALA A 100 10.63 0.97 22.51
CA ALA A 100 11.20 2.24 22.95
C ALA A 100 10.26 3.44 22.68
N GLU A 101 10.45 4.54 23.40
CA GLU A 101 9.71 5.81 23.20
C GLU A 101 8.17 5.68 23.32
N GLY A 102 7.67 4.72 24.12
CA GLY A 102 6.24 4.54 24.40
C GLY A 102 5.48 3.80 23.30
N LYS A 103 6.16 2.94 22.54
CA LYS A 103 5.60 2.09 21.48
C LYS A 103 5.31 0.66 21.94
N ASP A 104 5.53 0.35 23.21
CA ASP A 104 5.44 -0.98 23.82
C ASP A 104 4.04 -1.60 23.74
N ARG A 105 2.99 -0.78 23.67
CA ARG A 105 1.59 -1.22 23.57
C ARG A 105 1.03 -1.26 22.16
N LEU A 106 1.80 -0.88 21.14
CA LEU A 106 1.32 -0.85 19.77
C LEU A 106 1.12 -2.28 19.26
N THR A 107 -0.10 -2.60 18.83
CA THR A 107 -0.42 -3.91 18.25
C THR A 107 0.09 -4.04 16.81
N LEU A 108 0.30 -5.28 16.35
CA LEU A 108 0.62 -5.55 14.95
C LEU A 108 -0.47 -5.01 14.01
N ARG A 109 -1.75 -5.14 14.38
CA ARG A 109 -2.88 -4.57 13.65
C ARG A 109 -2.74 -3.07 13.43
N GLU A 110 -2.39 -2.33 14.48
CA GLU A 110 -2.21 -0.87 14.40
C GLU A 110 -0.98 -0.48 13.57
N LEU A 111 0.11 -1.24 13.65
CA LEU A 111 1.26 -1.05 12.78
C LEU A 111 0.88 -1.17 11.30
N LEU A 112 0.24 -2.28 10.92
CA LEU A 112 -0.21 -2.56 9.55
C LEU A 112 -1.24 -1.54 9.05
N ALA A 113 -2.06 -1.01 9.96
CA ALA A 113 -3.04 0.04 9.69
C ALA A 113 -2.45 1.46 9.71
N HIS A 114 -1.13 1.61 9.70
CA HIS A 114 -0.44 2.91 9.66
C HIS A 114 -0.71 3.83 10.86
N ARG A 115 -0.90 3.24 12.05
CA ARG A 115 -1.23 3.97 13.29
C ARG A 115 -0.07 4.02 14.30
N SER A 116 1.14 3.58 13.93
CA SER A 116 2.28 3.54 14.86
C SER A 116 2.82 4.92 15.28
N GLY A 117 2.55 5.96 14.48
CA GLY A 117 3.20 7.27 14.66
C GLY A 117 4.61 7.36 14.08
N VAL A 118 5.15 6.30 13.48
CA VAL A 118 6.54 6.25 12.98
C VAL A 118 6.57 6.22 11.45
N VAL A 119 6.17 7.33 10.81
CA VAL A 119 6.12 7.47 9.34
C VAL A 119 7.47 7.80 8.67
N GLY A 120 8.53 7.93 9.47
CA GLY A 120 9.87 8.33 9.07
C GLY A 120 10.73 8.59 10.31
N VAL A 121 11.93 9.11 10.12
CA VAL A 121 12.82 9.51 11.22
C VAL A 121 13.16 10.99 11.15
N ASP A 122 13.47 11.58 12.30
CA ASP A 122 14.02 12.93 12.36
C ASP A 122 15.36 13.00 11.61
N GLY A 123 15.57 14.07 10.83
CA GLY A 123 16.74 14.21 9.95
C GLY A 123 16.65 13.43 8.62
N GLY A 124 15.68 12.53 8.48
CA GLY A 124 15.51 11.71 7.27
C GLY A 124 16.52 10.55 7.18
N PHE A 125 16.53 9.87 6.03
CA PHE A 125 17.38 8.72 5.77
C PHE A 125 18.53 9.07 4.82
N SER A 126 19.69 8.49 5.07
CA SER A 126 20.79 8.42 4.11
C SER A 126 20.44 7.50 2.93
N THR A 127 21.21 7.60 1.84
CA THR A 127 21.05 6.71 0.67
C THR A 127 21.24 5.23 1.04
N ALA A 128 22.18 4.93 1.95
CA ALA A 128 22.42 3.58 2.45
C ALA A 128 21.20 3.02 3.19
N GLU A 129 20.61 3.82 4.09
CA GLU A 129 19.40 3.42 4.84
C GLU A 129 18.17 3.29 3.93
N LEU A 130 18.06 4.10 2.88
CA LEU A 130 17.00 3.94 1.88
C LEU A 130 17.14 2.66 1.05
N ALA A 131 18.37 2.15 0.91
CA ALA A 131 18.71 0.94 0.16
C ALA A 131 18.61 -0.35 0.99
N ASP A 132 18.63 -0.24 2.33
CA ASP A 132 18.59 -1.38 3.24
C ASP A 132 17.44 -1.24 4.26
N ASP A 133 16.41 -2.05 4.08
CA ASP A 133 15.23 -2.05 4.94
C ASP A 133 15.56 -2.44 6.40
N ARG A 134 16.66 -3.15 6.67
CA ARG A 134 17.09 -3.49 8.04
C ARG A 134 17.66 -2.28 8.77
N LEU A 135 18.57 -1.54 8.12
CA LEU A 135 19.10 -0.30 8.66
C LEU A 135 17.98 0.72 8.89
N MET A 136 17.02 0.77 7.97
CA MET A 136 15.82 1.60 8.13
C MET A 136 15.00 1.18 9.36
N ALA A 137 14.75 -0.12 9.55
CA ALA A 137 14.00 -0.64 10.70
C ALA A 137 14.70 -0.33 12.03
N GLU A 138 16.02 -0.51 12.12
CA GLU A 138 16.82 -0.19 13.32
C GLU A 138 16.67 1.29 13.71
N ARG A 139 16.77 2.20 12.73
CA ARG A 139 16.54 3.65 12.96
C ARG A 139 15.11 3.94 13.41
N LEU A 140 14.12 3.25 12.86
CA LEU A 140 12.71 3.45 13.18
C LEU A 140 12.34 2.92 14.58
N ALA A 141 12.99 1.86 15.06
CA ALA A 141 12.75 1.35 16.42
C ALA A 141 13.07 2.41 17.49
N GLY A 142 14.17 3.14 17.33
CA GLY A 142 14.57 4.22 18.24
C GLY A 142 13.80 5.53 18.03
N GLN A 143 13.02 5.67 16.96
CA GLN A 143 12.30 6.91 16.67
C GLN A 143 11.12 7.09 17.64
N ARG A 144 11.03 8.30 18.21
CA ARG A 144 9.85 8.74 18.94
C ARG A 144 8.67 8.94 17.98
N PRO A 145 7.50 8.36 18.24
CA PRO A 145 6.31 8.60 17.45
C PRO A 145 5.99 10.09 17.27
N PHE A 146 5.59 10.48 16.07
CA PHE A 146 5.15 11.86 15.78
C PHE A 146 3.79 12.19 16.43
N TRP A 147 3.02 11.17 16.79
CA TRP A 147 1.79 11.25 17.57
C TRP A 147 1.67 10.02 18.46
N GLU A 148 0.77 10.05 19.44
CA GLU A 148 0.52 8.91 20.34
C GLU A 148 0.09 7.66 19.52
N PRO A 149 0.82 6.54 19.59
CA PRO A 149 0.50 5.36 18.81
C PRO A 149 -0.96 4.90 18.99
N GLY A 150 -1.59 4.45 17.91
CA GLY A 150 -3.01 4.08 17.89
C GLY A 150 -3.97 5.25 17.75
N THR A 151 -3.63 6.48 18.15
CA THR A 151 -4.60 7.60 18.19
C THR A 151 -4.87 8.29 16.85
N ALA A 152 -3.98 8.14 15.87
CA ALA A 152 -4.12 8.74 14.54
C ALA A 152 -3.52 7.87 13.44
N TYR A 153 -3.88 8.21 12.20
CA TYR A 153 -3.38 7.58 10.98
C TYR A 153 -2.38 8.50 10.28
N GLY A 154 -1.29 7.93 9.78
CA GLY A 154 -0.44 8.60 8.81
C GLY A 154 0.22 7.59 7.89
N TYR A 155 0.06 7.77 6.58
CA TYR A 155 0.52 6.80 5.60
C TYR A 155 2.05 6.62 5.64
N HIS A 156 2.50 5.40 5.96
CA HIS A 156 3.92 5.05 6.04
C HIS A 156 4.42 4.71 4.63
N ALA A 157 4.52 5.75 3.79
CA ALA A 157 4.73 5.60 2.35
C ALA A 157 5.94 4.73 1.99
N PHE A 158 7.06 4.92 2.69
CA PHE A 158 8.32 4.20 2.46
C PHE A 158 8.66 3.19 3.54
N VAL A 159 8.28 3.47 4.78
CA VAL A 159 8.83 2.76 5.94
C VAL A 159 8.02 1.53 6.36
N ILE A 160 6.79 1.34 5.88
CA ILE A 160 5.97 0.19 6.29
C ILE A 160 6.61 -1.14 5.88
N GLY A 161 7.29 -1.19 4.73
CA GLY A 161 7.97 -2.39 4.27
C GLY A 161 9.10 -2.80 5.22
N ALA A 162 9.88 -1.84 5.71
CA ALA A 162 10.93 -2.07 6.69
C ALA A 162 10.36 -2.52 8.04
N LEU A 163 9.33 -1.84 8.54
CA LEU A 163 8.69 -2.17 9.83
C LEU A 163 8.08 -3.57 9.82
N THR A 164 7.24 -3.86 8.82
CA THR A 164 6.60 -5.17 8.67
C THR A 164 7.62 -6.26 8.37
N GLY A 165 8.63 -5.95 7.53
CA GLY A 165 9.70 -6.87 7.17
C GLY A 165 10.56 -7.29 8.35
N GLU A 166 10.85 -6.38 9.28
CA GLU A 166 11.61 -6.71 10.49
C GLU A 166 10.81 -7.62 11.43
N VAL A 167 9.52 -7.36 11.65
CA VAL A 167 8.66 -8.26 12.45
C VAL A 167 8.65 -9.67 11.85
N VAL A 168 8.44 -9.79 10.54
CA VAL A 168 8.47 -11.10 9.85
C VAL A 168 9.81 -11.80 10.01
N ARG A 169 10.92 -11.06 9.88
CA ARG A 169 12.27 -11.60 10.05
C ARG A 169 12.54 -12.10 11.46
N ARG A 170 12.08 -11.36 12.48
CA ARG A 170 12.25 -11.73 13.89
C ARG A 170 11.56 -13.06 14.23
N VAL A 171 10.37 -13.29 13.69
CA VAL A 171 9.58 -14.50 14.02
C VAL A 171 9.91 -15.70 13.13
N THR A 172 10.46 -15.49 11.94
CA THR A 172 10.72 -16.59 10.97
C THR A 172 12.19 -16.82 10.65
N GLY A 173 13.08 -15.87 10.94
CA GLY A 173 14.45 -15.83 10.43
C GLY A 173 14.56 -15.49 8.94
N ARG A 174 13.45 -15.25 8.24
CA ARG A 174 13.37 -15.11 6.78
C ARG A 174 12.82 -13.75 6.37
N SER A 175 13.11 -13.34 5.15
CA SER A 175 12.56 -12.12 4.55
C SER A 175 11.15 -12.32 4.00
N ILE A 176 10.38 -11.24 3.90
CA ILE A 176 9.06 -11.24 3.23
C ILE A 176 9.19 -11.76 1.80
N GLN A 177 10.27 -11.41 1.11
CA GLN A 177 10.53 -11.80 -0.27
C GLN A 177 10.67 -13.31 -0.41
N GLU A 178 11.44 -13.97 0.47
CA GLU A 178 11.61 -15.41 0.46
C GLU A 178 10.30 -16.16 0.74
N ILE A 179 9.51 -15.68 1.72
CA ILE A 179 8.24 -16.32 2.07
C ILE A 179 7.21 -16.12 0.95
N TYR A 180 7.15 -14.93 0.36
CA TYR A 180 6.23 -14.67 -0.76
C TYR A 180 6.57 -15.56 -1.96
N GLU A 181 7.85 -15.63 -2.35
CA GLU A 181 8.30 -16.43 -3.49
C GLU A 181 7.94 -17.90 -3.29
N GLU A 182 8.24 -18.44 -2.10
CA GLU A 182 7.92 -19.83 -1.77
C GLU A 182 6.42 -20.09 -1.74
N ARG A 183 5.63 -19.27 -1.05
CA ARG A 183 4.23 -19.61 -0.77
C ARG A 183 3.25 -19.14 -1.84
N THR A 184 3.62 -18.15 -2.64
CA THR A 184 2.74 -17.53 -3.63
C THR A 184 3.25 -17.75 -5.04
N CYS A 185 4.50 -17.42 -5.34
CA CYS A 185 5.02 -17.58 -6.71
C CYS A 185 5.17 -19.06 -7.10
N SER A 186 5.63 -19.91 -6.20
CA SER A 186 5.81 -21.35 -6.50
C SER A 186 4.47 -22.09 -6.65
N ALA A 187 3.46 -21.71 -5.86
CA ALA A 187 2.13 -22.31 -5.90
C ALA A 187 1.31 -21.87 -7.14
N TRP A 188 1.61 -20.70 -7.71
CA TRP A 188 0.87 -20.07 -8.81
C TRP A 188 1.73 -19.82 -10.04
N ALA A 189 2.67 -20.74 -10.35
CA ALA A 189 3.75 -20.62 -11.35
C ALA A 189 3.29 -20.33 -12.80
N SER A 190 2.70 -19.17 -13.02
CA SER A 190 2.45 -18.55 -14.31
C SER A 190 2.81 -17.07 -14.20
N ARG A 191 4.13 -16.83 -14.28
CA ARG A 191 4.89 -15.56 -14.43
C ARG A 191 5.56 -15.05 -13.15
N ARG A 192 6.85 -14.70 -13.32
CA ARG A 192 7.79 -14.23 -12.28
C ARG A 192 7.30 -12.92 -11.68
N TRP A 193 6.78 -12.96 -10.46
CA TRP A 193 6.79 -11.79 -9.59
C TRP A 193 8.12 -11.79 -8.85
N THR A 194 8.91 -10.75 -8.99
CA THR A 194 10.14 -10.61 -8.21
C THR A 194 9.98 -9.43 -7.26
N ALA A 195 9.83 -9.73 -5.97
CA ALA A 195 9.74 -8.72 -4.89
C ALA A 195 10.93 -7.75 -4.89
N ALA A 196 12.06 -8.19 -5.45
CA ALA A 196 13.25 -7.43 -5.73
C ALA A 196 13.67 -7.67 -7.18
N ILE A 197 14.12 -6.62 -7.88
CA ILE A 197 14.73 -6.76 -9.20
C ILE A 197 15.91 -7.76 -9.09
N PRO A 198 15.98 -8.81 -9.93
CA PRO A 198 17.11 -9.74 -9.94
C PRO A 198 18.45 -8.99 -9.98
N SER A 199 19.52 -9.53 -9.38
CA SER A 199 20.85 -8.88 -9.40
C SER A 199 21.32 -8.53 -10.81
N SER A 200 20.96 -9.35 -11.79
CA SER A 200 21.25 -9.12 -13.21
C SER A 200 20.52 -7.93 -13.84
N ALA A 201 19.45 -7.43 -13.23
CA ALA A 201 18.68 -6.28 -13.68
C ALA A 201 18.78 -5.07 -12.73
N ARG A 202 19.56 -5.18 -11.64
CA ARG A 202 19.84 -4.07 -10.72
C ARG A 202 20.93 -3.18 -11.33
N THR A 203 20.57 -1.94 -11.65
CA THR A 203 21.55 -0.85 -11.53
C THR A 203 21.66 -0.50 -10.03
N PRO A 204 22.87 -0.52 -9.43
CA PRO A 204 23.07 -0.28 -7.99
C PRO A 204 22.46 1.03 -7.45
N SER A 205 22.27 2.03 -8.32
CA SER A 205 21.69 3.33 -7.98
C SER A 205 20.17 3.40 -8.09
N GLY A 206 19.51 2.53 -8.87
CA GLY A 206 18.14 2.76 -9.33
C GLY A 206 17.07 2.81 -8.23
N THR A 207 17.07 1.84 -7.31
CA THR A 207 16.04 1.73 -6.25
C THR A 207 16.21 2.78 -5.16
N ALA A 208 17.45 3.00 -4.69
CA ALA A 208 17.75 4.02 -3.69
C ALA A 208 17.50 5.43 -4.25
N GLU A 209 17.90 5.69 -5.49
CA GLU A 209 17.69 6.97 -6.15
C GLU A 209 16.23 7.21 -6.53
N GLN A 210 15.46 6.16 -6.88
CA GLN A 210 14.01 6.25 -7.03
C GLN A 210 13.32 6.59 -5.70
N ARG A 211 13.67 5.89 -4.61
CA ARG A 211 13.15 6.22 -3.27
C ARG A 211 13.54 7.64 -2.87
N ALA A 212 14.79 8.05 -3.08
CA ALA A 212 15.26 9.41 -2.79
C ALA A 212 14.51 10.47 -3.61
N ARG A 213 14.27 10.22 -4.91
CA ARG A 213 13.46 11.10 -5.78
C ARG A 213 12.00 11.19 -5.33
N SER A 214 11.41 10.10 -4.84
CA SER A 214 10.03 10.12 -4.32
C SER A 214 9.94 10.81 -2.95
N VAL A 215 10.95 10.65 -2.09
CA VAL A 215 11.06 11.37 -0.81
C VAL A 215 11.22 12.88 -1.04
N SER A 216 12.05 13.30 -2.00
CA SER A 216 12.24 14.73 -2.31
C SER A 216 10.98 15.40 -2.85
N ARG A 217 10.20 14.70 -3.69
CA ARG A 217 8.87 15.14 -4.16
C ARG A 217 7.83 15.22 -3.04
N THR A 218 7.89 14.30 -2.07
CA THR A 218 6.96 14.30 -0.92
C THR A 218 7.32 15.41 0.08
N ARG A 219 8.61 15.68 0.33
CA ARG A 219 9.08 16.82 1.14
C ARG A 219 8.58 18.14 0.60
N THR A 220 8.56 18.33 -0.72
CA THR A 220 8.04 19.57 -1.34
C THR A 220 6.52 19.73 -1.17
N ALA A 221 5.75 18.64 -1.16
CA ALA A 221 4.31 18.69 -0.91
C ALA A 221 3.99 18.96 0.59
N ALA A 222 4.67 18.27 1.50
CA ALA A 222 4.45 18.41 2.95
C ALA A 222 4.97 19.74 3.54
N TRP A 223 5.99 20.37 2.92
CA TRP A 223 6.47 21.70 3.33
C TRP A 223 5.60 22.85 2.82
N ARG A 224 4.94 22.69 1.66
CA ARG A 224 4.01 23.71 1.13
C ARG A 224 2.73 23.82 1.96
N THR A 225 2.28 22.74 2.59
CA THR A 225 1.13 22.75 3.50
C THR A 225 1.45 23.37 4.87
N ARG A 226 2.71 23.31 5.34
CA ARG A 226 3.13 24.02 6.57
C ARG A 226 3.31 25.53 6.38
N THR A 227 3.75 25.99 5.21
CA THR A 227 4.02 27.44 4.97
C THR A 227 2.76 28.28 4.73
N ARG A 228 1.65 27.70 4.24
CA ARG A 228 0.37 28.43 4.13
C ARG A 228 -0.39 28.54 5.45
N ALA A 229 -0.27 27.57 6.35
CA ALA A 229 -0.97 27.62 7.65
C ALA A 229 -0.31 28.59 8.65
N ALA A 230 0.96 28.95 8.45
CA ALA A 230 1.70 29.85 9.34
C ALA A 230 1.67 31.33 8.94
N ALA A 231 1.24 31.67 7.71
CA ALA A 231 1.31 33.04 7.19
C ALA A 231 0.11 33.93 7.56
N SER A 232 -0.97 33.37 8.12
CA SER A 232 -2.19 34.13 8.48
C SER A 232 -2.36 34.40 9.98
N ALA A 233 -1.36 34.07 10.81
CA ALA A 233 -1.44 34.25 12.26
C ALA A 233 -0.15 34.84 12.84
N SER A 234 0.15 36.11 12.54
CA SER A 234 1.05 36.91 13.38
C SER A 234 0.96 38.41 13.07
N LEU A 235 0.05 39.11 13.76
CA LEU A 235 0.27 40.51 14.13
C LEU A 235 -0.18 40.69 15.57
N ARG A 236 0.83 40.85 16.44
CA ARG A 236 0.86 41.29 17.86
C ARG A 236 1.36 40.23 18.84
N GLY A 237 2.64 40.35 19.23
CA GLY A 237 3.15 39.84 20.51
C GLY A 237 3.04 40.91 21.61
N PRO A 238 3.78 40.81 22.74
CA PRO A 238 4.28 39.62 23.44
C PRO A 238 3.91 39.61 24.94
N ARG A 239 4.13 38.49 25.67
CA ARG A 239 4.79 38.44 27.00
C ARG A 239 4.78 37.03 27.64
N ARG A 240 6.01 36.62 28.03
CA ARG A 240 6.47 35.68 29.10
C ARG A 240 5.84 34.28 29.24
N ALA A 241 6.75 33.28 29.20
CA ALA A 241 6.54 31.89 29.60
C ALA A 241 6.43 31.71 31.13
N PRO A 242 5.81 30.60 31.58
CA PRO A 242 6.63 29.57 32.23
C PRO A 242 6.33 28.13 31.78
N ARG A 243 7.30 27.26 32.07
CA ARG A 243 7.42 25.83 31.74
C ARG A 243 6.29 25.00 32.39
N THR A 244 5.63 24.15 31.61
CA THR A 244 4.99 22.90 32.09
C THR A 244 5.07 21.81 31.01
N THR A 245 5.49 20.62 31.40
CA THR A 245 5.36 19.37 30.66
C THR A 245 3.89 18.94 30.70
N GLY A 246 3.30 18.74 29.53
CA GLY A 246 1.92 18.28 29.43
C GLY A 246 1.43 18.36 27.99
N TRP A 247 1.12 17.22 27.39
CA TRP A 247 0.41 17.16 26.12
C TRP A 247 -0.95 17.84 26.29
N ARG A 248 -1.13 19.02 25.67
CA ARG A 248 -2.43 19.69 25.61
C ARG A 248 -3.29 19.01 24.55
N ARG A 249 -4.47 18.53 24.97
CA ARG A 249 -5.56 18.14 24.07
C ARG A 249 -6.07 19.34 23.27
N PRO A 250 -6.17 19.28 21.93
CA PRO A 250 -7.00 20.20 21.17
C PRO A 250 -8.47 19.79 21.30
N ARG A 251 -9.36 20.77 21.51
CA ARG A 251 -10.82 20.58 21.42
C ARG A 251 -11.20 20.34 19.96
N CYS A 252 -12.02 19.32 19.72
CA CYS A 252 -12.53 18.97 18.39
C CYS A 252 -13.44 20.07 17.84
N GLY A 253 -12.98 20.76 16.79
CA GLY A 253 -13.84 21.45 15.83
C GLY A 253 -14.24 20.47 14.72
N ARG A 254 -15.55 20.42 14.42
CA ARG A 254 -16.14 19.61 13.35
C ARG A 254 -15.57 20.02 11.98
N PRO A 255 -15.03 19.10 11.15
CA PRO A 255 -14.60 19.46 9.80
C PRO A 255 -15.83 19.68 8.88
N PRO A 256 -15.75 20.63 7.92
CA PRO A 256 -16.79 20.80 6.90
C PRO A 256 -16.81 19.59 5.95
N GLY A 257 -18.03 19.16 5.60
CA GLY A 257 -18.27 18.07 4.66
C GLY A 257 -17.62 18.35 3.31
N ILE A 258 -16.85 17.39 2.83
CA ILE A 258 -16.30 17.41 1.48
C ILE A 258 -17.41 16.91 0.56
N ALA A 259 -17.80 17.77 -0.37
CA ALA A 259 -18.83 17.52 -1.38
C ALA A 259 -18.47 16.33 -2.26
N GLU A 260 -19.43 15.42 -2.36
CA GLU A 260 -19.49 14.32 -3.30
C GLU A 260 -19.71 14.88 -4.71
N VAL A 261 -18.80 14.61 -5.64
CA VAL A 261 -19.05 14.85 -7.06
C VAL A 261 -19.79 13.63 -7.59
N SER A 262 -21.11 13.75 -7.64
CA SER A 262 -22.03 12.82 -8.29
C SER A 262 -21.71 12.69 -9.78
N GLY A 263 -21.71 11.46 -10.31
CA GLY A 263 -21.49 11.30 -11.75
C GLY A 263 -21.51 9.91 -12.35
N VAL A 264 -22.26 8.92 -11.82
CA VAL A 264 -22.82 7.83 -12.65
C VAL A 264 -24.12 7.38 -11.99
N ARG A 265 -25.24 7.73 -12.62
CA ARG A 265 -26.60 7.34 -12.23
C ARG A 265 -26.86 5.94 -12.78
N SER A 266 -27.33 5.05 -11.90
CA SER A 266 -27.71 3.67 -12.21
C SER A 266 -28.81 3.59 -13.27
N LEU A 267 -28.65 2.65 -14.20
CA LEU A 267 -29.74 2.01 -14.95
C LEU A 267 -29.48 0.51 -14.88
N VAL A 268 -30.03 -0.13 -13.85
CA VAL A 268 -30.29 -1.57 -13.86
C VAL A 268 -31.79 -1.70 -13.70
N THR A 269 -32.46 -1.87 -14.83
CA THR A 269 -33.79 -2.46 -14.91
C THR A 269 -33.67 -3.93 -14.55
N THR A 270 -34.27 -4.33 -13.43
CA THR A 270 -34.54 -5.72 -13.09
C THR A 270 -35.62 -6.25 -14.03
N GLY A 271 -35.24 -7.09 -14.99
CA GLY A 271 -36.15 -8.03 -15.65
C GLY A 271 -35.98 -9.40 -15.01
N ASP A 272 -36.98 -9.81 -14.24
CA ASP A 272 -37.23 -11.22 -13.91
C ASP A 272 -37.71 -11.92 -15.18
N PRO A 273 -37.25 -13.15 -15.46
CA PRO A 273 -38.24 -14.21 -15.43
C PRO A 273 -37.71 -15.54 -14.87
N GLY A 274 -38.38 -16.04 -13.84
CA GLY A 274 -38.96 -17.37 -13.83
C GLY A 274 -38.00 -18.52 -13.50
N GLY A 275 -37.86 -18.81 -12.21
CA GLY A 275 -37.34 -20.07 -11.70
C GLY A 275 -38.10 -20.50 -10.45
N THR A 276 -38.89 -21.57 -10.58
CA THR A 276 -39.72 -22.20 -9.54
C THR A 276 -38.91 -22.55 -8.27
N PRO A 277 -39.45 -22.39 -7.05
CA PRO A 277 -38.68 -22.57 -5.82
C PRO A 277 -38.52 -24.04 -5.43
N CYS A 278 -37.28 -24.45 -5.15
CA CYS A 278 -36.97 -25.72 -4.46
C CYS A 278 -37.36 -25.60 -2.98
N SER A 279 -38.29 -26.44 -2.55
CA SER A 279 -38.73 -26.58 -1.15
C SER A 279 -37.64 -27.23 -0.29
N CYS A 280 -37.17 -26.51 0.72
CA CYS A 280 -36.34 -27.03 1.80
C CYS A 280 -37.24 -27.66 2.88
N GLY A 281 -37.19 -28.99 2.98
CA GLY A 281 -37.81 -29.77 4.05
C GLY A 281 -37.07 -29.58 5.37
N THR A 282 -37.81 -29.21 6.40
CA THR A 282 -37.35 -29.12 7.79
C THR A 282 -37.43 -30.50 8.43
N HIS A 283 -36.27 -31.13 8.72
CA HIS A 283 -36.23 -32.27 9.64
C HIS A 283 -36.23 -31.76 11.08
N LYS A 284 -37.37 -31.94 11.76
CA LYS A 284 -37.46 -31.95 13.22
C LYS A 284 -36.92 -33.27 13.72
N GLY A 285 -36.06 -33.22 14.74
CA GLY A 285 -35.65 -34.37 15.53
C GLY A 285 -36.80 -34.89 16.40
N VAL A 286 -36.82 -36.22 16.58
CA VAL A 286 -37.53 -36.92 17.65
C VAL A 286 -36.66 -38.12 18.04
N ALA A 287 -36.38 -38.20 19.35
CA ALA A 287 -35.89 -39.32 20.17
C ALA A 287 -34.57 -40.00 19.77
#